data_AF-A0AAE0H645-F1
#
_entry.id   AF-A0AAE0H645-F1
#
_cell.length_a   1.000
_cell.length_b   1.000
_cell.length_c   1.000
_cell.angle_alpha   90.00
_cell.angle_beta   90.00
_cell.angle_gamma   90.00
#
_symmetry.space_group_name_H-M   'P 1'
#
loop_
_entity.id
_entity.type
_entity.pdbx_description
1 polymer ?
#
loop_
_entity_poly.entity_id
_entity_poly.type
_entity_poly.pdbx_seq_one_letter_code
_entity_poly.pdbx_strand_id
1 'polypeptide(L)'
;MLHEILLSLSGHPSPLLRSASSNPTNALTTPERALLSSLAHLSDLHIHLLTSTAHTATAHPSVICRAVASATDVLHLAAFRRKVRVVEETLLRKDAALVGAYDIVPLTAVGAEFVGWGRRLEWLGRVLEIMVGDGGGGGREASAGCTGGKGDRFFFRRGGGGG
;
A
#
# COMPACT_ATOMS: atom_id res chain seq x y z
N MET A 1 -21.68 -5.53 -5.87
CA MET A 1 -20.45 -5.49 -6.68
C MET A 1 -19.56 -4.27 -6.37
N LEU A 2 -19.98 -3.02 -6.61
CA LEU A 2 -19.13 -1.83 -6.33
C LEU A 2 -18.71 -1.69 -4.85
N HIS A 3 -19.64 -1.90 -3.92
CA HIS A 3 -19.33 -1.87 -2.49
C HIS A 3 -18.25 -2.91 -2.11
N GLU A 4 -18.29 -4.11 -2.71
CA GLU A 4 -17.28 -5.14 -2.50
C GLU A 4 -15.91 -4.79 -3.11
N ILE A 5 -15.90 -4.05 -4.23
CA ILE A 5 -14.65 -3.56 -4.83
C ILE A 5 -13.99 -2.54 -3.89
N LEU A 6 -14.76 -1.57 -3.37
CA LEU A 6 -14.26 -0.58 -2.41
C LEU A 6 -13.82 -1.23 -1.11
N LEU A 7 -14.57 -2.24 -0.65
CA LEU A 7 -14.20 -3.04 0.52
C LEU A 7 -12.85 -3.74 0.30
N SER A 8 -12.63 -4.34 -0.87
CA SER A 8 -11.33 -4.93 -1.22
C SER A 8 -10.20 -3.89 -1.27
N LEU A 9 -10.42 -2.75 -1.92
CA LEU A 9 -9.43 -1.66 -1.99
C LEU A 9 -9.09 -1.09 -0.60
N SER A 10 -10.04 -1.10 0.34
CA SER A 10 -9.80 -0.68 1.73
C SER A 10 -8.84 -1.61 2.50
N GLY A 11 -8.56 -2.80 1.96
CA GLY A 11 -7.69 -3.81 2.56
C GLY A 11 -8.42 -5.05 3.11
N HIS A 12 -9.71 -5.21 2.82
CA HIS A 12 -10.51 -6.35 3.27
C HIS A 12 -10.78 -7.32 2.11
N PRO A 13 -10.19 -8.52 2.08
CA PRO A 13 -10.30 -9.41 0.92
C PRO A 13 -11.76 -9.77 0.62
N SER A 14 -12.26 -9.39 -0.57
CA SER A 14 -13.62 -9.74 -1.01
C SER A 14 -13.62 -10.93 -1.96
N PRO A 15 -14.54 -11.91 -1.78
CA PRO A 15 -14.63 -13.08 -2.66
C PRO A 15 -14.96 -12.73 -4.11
N LEU A 16 -15.66 -11.62 -4.42
CA LEU A 16 -15.95 -11.21 -5.81
C LEU A 16 -14.71 -10.94 -6.67
N LEU A 17 -13.71 -10.24 -6.14
CA LEU A 17 -12.48 -9.94 -6.89
C LEU A 17 -11.57 -11.16 -7.02
N ARG A 18 -11.54 -12.02 -5.99
CA ARG A 18 -10.79 -13.29 -6.02
C ARG A 18 -11.43 -14.30 -6.98
N SER A 19 -12.77 -14.33 -7.07
CA SER A 19 -13.49 -15.17 -8.02
C SER A 19 -13.45 -14.65 -9.45
N ALA A 20 -13.35 -13.34 -9.67
CA ALA A 20 -13.20 -12.77 -11.02
C ALA A 20 -11.87 -13.17 -11.69
N SER A 21 -10.85 -13.48 -10.88
CA SER A 21 -9.57 -14.01 -11.36
C SER A 21 -9.60 -15.52 -11.66
N SER A 22 -10.57 -16.29 -11.13
CA SER A 22 -10.60 -17.75 -11.19
C SER A 22 -11.81 -18.34 -11.93
N ASN A 23 -12.93 -17.62 -11.98
CA ASN A 23 -14.15 -18.00 -12.69
C ASN A 23 -14.49 -16.93 -13.73
N PRO A 24 -14.79 -17.33 -14.99
CA PRO A 24 -15.32 -16.40 -15.96
C PRO A 24 -16.73 -16.03 -15.50
N THR A 25 -16.87 -14.83 -14.92
CA THR A 25 -18.17 -14.16 -14.83
C THR A 25 -18.64 -13.95 -16.28
N ASN A 26 -19.36 -14.94 -16.82
CA ASN A 26 -19.78 -15.03 -18.23
C ASN A 26 -20.72 -13.88 -18.65
N ALA A 27 -21.13 -13.03 -17.70
CA ALA A 27 -21.95 -11.85 -17.93
C ALA A 27 -21.16 -10.53 -18.03
N LEU A 28 -19.84 -10.53 -17.80
CA LEU A 28 -19.02 -9.31 -17.89
C LEU A 28 -18.35 -9.20 -19.26
N THR A 29 -18.34 -7.98 -19.80
CA THR A 29 -17.63 -7.67 -21.03
C THR A 29 -16.12 -7.71 -20.82
N THR A 30 -15.35 -8.03 -21.88
CA THR A 30 -13.88 -8.04 -21.84
C THR A 30 -13.23 -6.79 -21.21
N PRO A 31 -13.66 -5.54 -21.53
CA PRO A 31 -13.07 -4.35 -20.89
C PRO A 31 -13.40 -4.23 -19.40
N GLU A 32 -14.61 -4.60 -18.97
CA GLU A 32 -14.97 -4.60 -17.55
C GLU A 32 -14.12 -5.61 -16.76
N ARG A 33 -13.86 -6.78 -17.34
CA ARG A 33 -12.99 -7.79 -16.73
C ARG A 33 -11.56 -7.28 -16.56
N ALA A 34 -11.01 -6.60 -17.57
CA ALA A 34 -9.67 -6.01 -17.49
C ALA A 34 -9.58 -4.94 -16.38
N LEU A 35 -10.61 -4.09 -16.24
CA LEU A 35 -10.70 -3.10 -15.17
C LEU A 35 -10.75 -3.74 -13.78
N LEU A 36 -11.58 -4.78 -13.61
CA LEU A 36 -11.65 -5.51 -12.34
C LEU A 36 -10.34 -6.20 -11.99
N SER A 37 -9.66 -6.78 -12.98
CA SER A 37 -8.33 -7.36 -12.79
C SER A 37 -7.31 -6.32 -12.31
N SER A 38 -7.33 -5.12 -12.90
CA SER A 38 -6.46 -4.02 -12.46
C SER A 38 -6.77 -3.56 -11.03
N LEU A 39 -8.05 -3.51 -10.64
CA LEU A 39 -8.45 -3.13 -9.27
C LEU A 39 -8.12 -4.24 -8.26
N ALA A 40 -8.25 -5.52 -8.66
CA ALA A 40 -7.85 -6.66 -7.84
C ALA A 40 -6.34 -6.65 -7.58
N HIS A 41 -5.53 -6.46 -8.63
CA HIS A 41 -4.07 -6.31 -8.49
C HIS A 41 -3.69 -5.17 -7.55
N LEU A 42 -4.40 -4.05 -7.62
CA LEU A 42 -4.18 -2.91 -6.73
C LEU A 42 -4.51 -3.24 -5.27
N SER A 43 -5.63 -3.94 -5.03
CA SER A 43 -6.00 -4.45 -3.71
C SER A 43 -4.94 -5.38 -3.14
N ASP A 44 -4.43 -6.32 -3.95
CA ASP A 44 -3.40 -7.27 -3.52
C ASP A 44 -2.09 -6.57 -3.18
N LEU A 45 -1.67 -5.59 -4.00
CA LEU A 45 -0.52 -4.75 -3.69
C LEU A 45 -0.68 -4.00 -2.37
N HIS A 46 -1.84 -3.42 -2.10
CA HIS A 46 -2.10 -2.69 -0.85
C HIS A 46 -2.00 -3.63 0.36
N ILE A 47 -2.61 -4.82 0.30
CA ILE A 47 -2.57 -5.82 1.38
C ILE A 47 -1.14 -6.33 1.61
N HIS A 48 -0.41 -6.61 0.52
CA HIS A 48 0.98 -7.04 0.58
C HIS A 48 1.87 -5.97 1.23
N LEU A 49 1.76 -4.72 0.78
CA LEU A 49 2.51 -3.60 1.36
C LEU A 49 2.19 -3.38 2.83
N LEU A 50 0.93 -3.51 3.23
CA LEU A 50 0.54 -3.37 4.63
C LEU A 50 1.25 -4.40 5.51
N THR A 51 1.24 -5.66 5.09
CA THR A 51 1.86 -6.76 5.83
C THR A 51 3.37 -6.59 5.88
N SER A 52 4.00 -6.27 4.74
CA SER A 52 5.44 -6.11 4.62
C SER A 52 5.97 -4.89 5.39
N THR A 53 5.26 -3.76 5.38
CA THR A 53 5.63 -2.57 6.16
C THR A 53 5.50 -2.81 7.65
N ALA A 54 4.41 -3.45 8.12
CA ALA A 54 4.22 -3.79 9.52
C ALA A 54 5.31 -4.74 10.05
N HIS A 55 5.68 -5.76 9.25
CA HIS A 55 6.77 -6.66 9.58
C HIS A 55 8.12 -5.92 9.60
N THR A 56 8.43 -5.14 8.56
CA THR A 56 9.72 -4.41 8.46
C THR A 56 9.87 -3.37 9.57
N ALA A 57 8.79 -2.66 9.93
CA ALA A 57 8.80 -1.65 10.98
C ALA A 57 9.11 -2.22 12.37
N THR A 58 8.87 -3.52 12.61
CA THR A 58 9.06 -4.16 13.91
C THR A 58 10.31 -5.06 13.96
N ALA A 59 10.58 -5.80 12.88
CA ALA A 59 11.62 -6.82 12.85
C ALA A 59 12.98 -6.35 12.30
N HIS A 60 13.04 -5.22 11.56
CA HIS A 60 14.26 -4.85 10.85
C HIS A 60 15.35 -4.28 11.79
N PRO A 61 16.62 -4.72 11.69
CA PRO A 61 17.69 -4.28 12.59
C PRO A 61 18.03 -2.78 12.45
N SER A 62 17.98 -2.24 11.22
CA SER A 62 18.22 -0.81 10.97
C SER A 62 17.03 0.07 11.38
N VAL A 63 17.31 1.07 12.22
CA VAL A 63 16.33 2.10 12.65
C VAL A 63 15.82 2.91 11.45
N ILE A 64 16.68 3.15 10.45
CA ILE A 64 16.28 3.90 9.24
C ILE A 64 15.23 3.11 8.46
N CYS A 65 15.48 1.82 8.19
CA CYS A 65 14.51 1.00 7.45
C CYS A 65 13.18 0.88 8.21
N ARG A 66 13.21 0.76 9.55
CA ARG A 66 11.98 0.78 10.35
C ARG A 66 11.23 2.10 10.21
N ALA A 67 11.94 3.23 10.29
CA ALA A 67 11.34 4.56 10.13
C ALA A 67 10.74 4.74 8.73
N VAL A 68 11.42 4.28 7.68
CA VAL A 68 10.90 4.34 6.30
C VAL A 68 9.68 3.45 6.13
N ALA A 69 9.67 2.24 6.69
CA ALA A 69 8.51 1.35 6.67
C ALA A 69 7.30 1.99 7.38
N SER A 70 7.51 2.58 8.57
CA SER A 70 6.46 3.32 9.29
C SER A 70 5.97 4.56 8.53
N ALA A 71 6.88 5.32 7.92
CA ALA A 71 6.51 6.47 7.10
C ALA A 71 5.70 6.05 5.87
N THR A 72 6.03 4.91 5.26
CA THR A 72 5.29 4.38 4.11
C THR A 72 3.84 4.06 4.47
N ASP A 73 3.60 3.44 5.63
CA ASP A 73 2.24 3.17 6.11
C ASP A 73 1.46 4.47 6.42
N VAL A 74 2.06 5.36 7.22
CA VAL A 74 1.38 6.58 7.70
C VAL A 74 1.16 7.62 6.58
N LEU A 75 2.04 7.70 5.59
CA LEU A 75 1.95 8.68 4.51
C LEU A 75 1.25 8.10 3.28
N HIS A 76 1.80 7.03 2.71
CA HIS A 76 1.39 6.54 1.40
C HIS A 76 0.19 5.61 1.47
N LEU A 77 0.20 4.61 2.37
CA LEU A 77 -0.94 3.69 2.51
C LEU A 77 -2.15 4.40 3.11
N ALA A 78 -1.93 5.27 4.10
CA ALA A 78 -3.00 6.11 4.63
C ALA A 78 -3.59 7.06 3.56
N ALA A 79 -2.77 7.64 2.67
CA ALA A 79 -3.27 8.45 1.56
C ALA A 79 -4.11 7.64 0.58
N PHE A 80 -3.70 6.40 0.29
CA PHE A 80 -4.49 5.50 -0.54
C PHE A 80 -5.85 5.18 0.09
N ARG A 81 -5.88 4.80 1.38
CA ARG A 81 -7.12 4.57 2.14
C ARG A 81 -8.04 5.79 2.16
N ARG A 82 -7.47 6.99 2.35
CA ARG A 82 -8.24 8.25 2.26
C ARG A 82 -8.83 8.44 0.87
N LYS A 83 -8.10 8.14 -0.19
CA LYS A 83 -8.62 8.21 -1.57
C LYS A 83 -9.79 7.24 -1.77
N VAL A 84 -9.69 5.99 -1.30
CA VAL A 84 -10.79 5.02 -1.34
C VAL A 84 -12.03 5.57 -0.63
N ARG A 85 -11.85 6.16 0.57
CA ARG A 85 -12.96 6.77 1.33
C ARG A 85 -13.59 7.96 0.61
N VAL A 86 -12.79 8.83 -0.01
CA VAL A 86 -13.32 9.95 -0.80
C VAL A 86 -14.16 9.43 -1.95
N VAL A 87 -13.70 8.40 -2.67
CA VAL A 87 -14.47 7.78 -3.76
C VAL A 87 -15.78 7.19 -3.24
N GLU A 88 -15.75 6.49 -2.10
CA GLU A 88 -16.96 5.97 -1.45
C GLU A 88 -17.94 7.08 -1.07
N GLU A 89 -17.46 8.16 -0.46
CA GLU A 89 -18.29 9.29 -0.06
C GLU A 89 -18.92 10.00 -1.26
N THR A 90 -18.18 10.19 -2.36
CA THR A 90 -18.72 10.76 -3.60
C THR A 90 -19.79 9.87 -4.24
N LEU A 91 -19.63 8.55 -4.14
CA LEU A 91 -20.64 7.60 -4.61
C LEU A 91 -21.90 7.64 -3.75
N LEU A 92 -21.77 7.70 -2.42
CA LEU A 92 -22.90 7.81 -1.51
C LEU A 92 -23.65 9.14 -1.65
N ARG A 93 -22.94 10.23 -1.98
CA ARG A 93 -23.52 11.56 -2.22
C ARG A 93 -24.20 11.70 -3.58
N LYS A 94 -24.13 10.68 -4.43
CA LYS A 94 -24.67 10.69 -5.81
C LYS A 94 -24.12 11.85 -6.64
N ASP A 95 -22.84 12.16 -6.47
CA ASP A 95 -22.19 13.25 -7.19
C ASP A 95 -22.20 12.97 -8.71
N ALA A 96 -22.63 13.94 -9.50
CA ALA A 96 -22.72 13.84 -10.96
C ALA A 96 -21.37 13.56 -11.65
N ALA A 97 -20.25 13.79 -10.95
CA ALA A 97 -18.92 13.43 -11.44
C ALA A 97 -18.69 11.91 -11.54
N LEU A 98 -19.32 11.11 -10.68
CA LEU A 98 -19.14 9.66 -10.56
C LEU A 98 -20.42 8.86 -10.81
N VAL A 99 -21.57 9.48 -10.58
CA VAL A 99 -22.88 8.89 -10.80
C VAL A 99 -23.43 9.48 -12.10
N GLY A 100 -23.52 8.63 -13.11
CA GLY A 100 -24.05 9.00 -14.42
C GLY A 100 -25.56 9.24 -14.38
N ALA A 101 -26.14 9.51 -15.55
CA ALA A 101 -27.59 9.59 -15.67
C ALA A 101 -28.26 8.32 -15.12
N TYR A 102 -29.40 8.49 -14.45
CA TYR A 102 -30.19 7.40 -13.86
C TYR A 102 -29.59 6.70 -12.62
N ASP A 103 -28.72 7.37 -11.85
CA ASP A 103 -28.12 6.81 -10.63
C ASP A 103 -27.22 5.59 -10.89
N ILE A 104 -26.73 5.45 -12.14
CA ILE A 104 -25.86 4.35 -12.56
C ILE A 104 -24.41 4.81 -12.43
N VAL A 105 -23.62 4.03 -11.69
CA VAL A 105 -22.18 4.27 -11.50
C VAL A 105 -21.40 3.45 -12.54
N PRO A 106 -20.78 4.09 -13.54
CA PRO A 106 -19.95 3.38 -14.50
C PRO A 106 -18.65 2.92 -13.84
N LEU A 107 -18.30 1.64 -14.01
CA LEU A 107 -17.07 1.05 -13.47
C LEU A 107 -15.81 1.77 -14.01
N THR A 108 -15.88 2.30 -15.21
CA THR A 108 -14.81 3.10 -15.83
C THR A 108 -14.53 4.39 -15.07
N ALA A 109 -15.55 5.08 -14.54
CA ALA A 109 -15.35 6.28 -13.72
C ALA A 109 -14.69 5.91 -12.39
N VAL A 110 -15.11 4.83 -11.75
CA VAL A 110 -14.48 4.34 -10.52
C VAL A 110 -13.03 3.92 -10.78
N GLY A 111 -12.75 3.22 -11.89
CA GLY A 111 -11.39 2.85 -12.28
C GLY A 111 -10.50 4.05 -12.57
N ALA A 112 -11.04 5.12 -13.18
CA ALA A 112 -10.33 6.35 -13.48
C ALA A 112 -9.78 7.04 -12.22
N GLU A 113 -10.53 6.99 -11.10
CA GLU A 113 -10.12 7.59 -9.82
C GLU A 113 -8.85 6.97 -9.22
N PHE A 114 -8.53 5.73 -9.61
CA PHE A 114 -7.38 4.98 -9.11
C PHE A 114 -6.22 4.89 -10.11
N VAL A 115 -6.32 5.57 -11.26
CA VAL A 115 -5.23 5.64 -12.24
C VAL A 115 -3.98 6.23 -11.60
N GLY A 116 -2.83 5.60 -11.85
CA GLY A 116 -1.54 6.00 -11.30
C GLY A 116 -1.21 5.43 -9.92
N TRP A 117 -2.20 4.96 -9.15
CA TRP A 117 -1.95 4.33 -7.85
C TRP A 117 -1.26 2.98 -7.97
N GLY A 118 -1.61 2.17 -8.99
CA GLY A 118 -0.94 0.88 -9.24
C GLY A 118 0.58 1.03 -9.34
N ARG A 119 1.05 1.89 -10.26
CA ARG A 119 2.49 2.18 -10.44
C ARG A 119 3.15 2.69 -9.15
N ARG A 120 2.47 3.52 -8.36
CA ARG A 120 3.00 4.05 -7.09
C ARG A 120 3.16 2.94 -6.06
N LEU A 121 2.15 2.08 -5.88
CA LEU A 121 2.21 0.96 -4.94
C LEU A 121 3.24 -0.09 -5.37
N GLU A 122 3.34 -0.40 -6.67
CA GLU A 122 4.39 -1.28 -7.20
C GLU A 122 5.80 -0.75 -6.92
N TRP A 123 6.00 0.56 -7.11
CA TRP A 123 7.29 1.19 -6.82
C TRP A 123 7.62 1.11 -5.32
N LEU A 124 6.66 1.39 -4.44
CA LEU A 124 6.85 1.21 -2.99
C LEU A 124 7.17 -0.24 -2.61
N GLY A 125 6.54 -1.21 -3.30
CA GLY A 125 6.82 -2.63 -3.10
C GLY A 125 8.28 -2.96 -3.37
N ARG A 126 8.79 -2.55 -4.52
CA ARG A 126 10.21 -2.74 -4.88
C ARG A 126 11.16 -2.08 -3.87
N VAL A 127 10.83 -0.89 -3.38
CA VAL A 127 11.65 -0.20 -2.38
C VAL A 127 11.74 -1.00 -1.08
N LEU A 128 10.62 -1.55 -0.60
CA LEU A 128 10.60 -2.37 0.61
C LEU A 128 11.32 -3.72 0.41
N GLU A 129 11.19 -4.34 -0.76
CA GLU A 129 11.92 -5.57 -1.10
C GLU A 129 13.44 -5.37 -1.02
N ILE A 130 13.94 -4.24 -1.53
CA ILE A 130 15.37 -3.89 -1.43
C ILE A 130 15.79 -3.73 0.04
N MET A 131 14.94 -3.08 0.86
CA MET A 131 15.22 -2.89 2.28
C MET A 131 15.26 -4.21 3.06
N VAL A 132 14.40 -5.16 2.73
CA VAL A 132 14.36 -6.48 3.39
C VAL A 132 15.51 -7.38 2.92
N GLY A 133 15.86 -7.33 1.63
CA GLY A 133 16.94 -8.14 1.04
C GLY A 133 18.34 -7.82 1.58
N ASP A 134 18.55 -6.61 2.08
CA ASP A 134 19.80 -6.18 2.72
C ASP A 134 19.93 -6.68 4.19
N GLY A 135 18.86 -7.25 4.76
CA GLY A 135 18.78 -7.64 6.17
C GLY A 135 19.13 -9.10 6.49
N GLY A 136 19.32 -9.97 5.50
CA GLY A 136 19.46 -11.42 5.70
C GLY A 136 20.42 -12.10 4.72
N GLY A 137 21.71 -12.07 5.03
CA GLY A 137 22.71 -12.81 4.25
C GLY A 137 24.10 -12.73 4.84
N GLY A 138 24.50 -13.76 5.59
CA GLY A 138 25.88 -13.93 6.02
C GLY A 138 26.82 -14.09 4.82
N GLY A 139 27.88 -13.30 4.81
CA GLY A 139 29.12 -13.57 4.08
C GLY A 139 29.06 -13.37 2.56
N ARG A 140 29.31 -12.14 2.09
CA ARG A 140 30.47 -11.79 1.24
C ARG A 140 30.45 -10.31 0.85
N GLU A 141 31.53 -9.65 1.28
CA GLU A 141 32.02 -8.30 0.93
C GLU A 141 31.11 -7.06 1.11
N ALA A 142 31.73 -6.05 1.70
CA ALA A 142 31.10 -4.93 2.36
C ALA A 142 30.76 -3.76 1.42
N SER A 143 29.86 -2.91 1.94
CA SER A 143 29.37 -1.61 1.43
C SER A 143 28.27 -1.72 0.36
N ALA A 144 27.02 -1.30 0.58
CA ALA A 144 26.49 -0.29 1.46
C ALA A 144 25.06 -0.67 1.89
N GLY A 145 24.96 -1.47 2.95
CA GLY A 145 23.68 -1.69 3.61
C GLY A 145 23.25 -0.44 4.39
N CYS A 146 21.95 -0.30 4.63
CA CYS A 146 21.32 0.84 5.30
C CYS A 146 21.75 0.97 6.77
N THR A 147 23.02 1.29 7.01
CA THR A 147 23.60 1.59 8.31
C THR A 147 23.20 3.01 8.65
N GLY A 148 22.04 3.14 9.29
CA GLY A 148 21.79 4.31 10.10
C GLY A 148 22.95 4.48 11.05
N GLY A 149 23.61 5.64 10.96
CA GLY A 149 24.80 5.97 11.70
C GLY A 149 24.65 5.48 13.13
N LYS A 150 25.64 4.70 13.59
CA LYS A 150 25.76 4.35 15.01
C LYS A 150 25.61 5.66 15.77
N GLY A 151 24.48 5.82 16.45
CA GLY A 151 24.28 6.91 17.39
C GLY A 151 25.42 6.80 18.38
N ASP A 152 26.31 7.79 18.32
CA ASP A 152 27.31 7.98 19.36
C ASP A 152 26.55 7.97 20.68
N ARG A 153 26.92 7.03 21.53
CA ARG A 153 26.60 7.06 22.95
C ARG A 153 27.23 8.35 23.48
N PHE A 154 26.46 9.43 23.46
CA PHE A 154 26.77 10.62 24.25
C PHE A 154 26.62 10.23 25.72
N PHE A 155 27.70 9.65 26.25
CA PHE A 155 27.86 9.38 27.66
C PHE A 155 28.08 10.73 28.33
N PHE A 156 27.02 11.27 28.93
CA PHE A 156 27.09 12.48 29.75
C PHE A 156 27.86 12.14 31.03
N ARG A 157 29.19 12.08 30.94
CA ARG A 157 30.10 11.96 32.08
C ARG A 157 30.13 13.35 32.73
N ARG A 158 29.16 13.59 33.63
CA ARG A 158 29.13 14.74 34.52
C ARG A 158 30.41 14.73 35.35
N GLY A 159 31.39 15.53 34.95
CA GLY A 159 32.51 15.91 35.80
C GLY A 159 31.96 16.72 36.96
N GLY A 160 31.97 16.14 38.15
CA GLY A 160 31.79 16.85 39.42
C GLY A 160 33.09 16.72 40.20
N GLY A 161 33.94 17.74 40.10
CA GLY A 161 35.08 17.91 41.00
C GLY A 161 34.68 18.78 42.19
N GLY A 162 35.42 18.61 43.29
CA GLY A 162 35.64 19.63 44.31
C GLY A 162 34.76 19.53 45.55
N GLY A 163 35.39 19.22 46.68
CA GLY A 163 34.84 19.24 48.04
C GLY A 163 35.65 18.36 48.96
#